data_AF-A0A7M3BZ55-F1
#
_entry.id   AF-A0A7M3BZ55-F1
#
_cell.length_a   1.000
_cell.length_b   1.000
_cell.length_c   1.000
_cell.angle_alpha   90.00
_cell.angle_beta   90.00
_cell.angle_gamma   90.00
#
_symmetry.space_group_name_H-M   'P 1'
#
loop_
_entity.id
_entity.type
_entity.pdbx_description
1 polymer ?
#
loop_
_entity_poly.entity_id
_entity_poly.type
_entity_poly.pdbx_seq_one_letter_code
_entity_poly.pdbx_strand_id
1 'polypeptide(L)'
;MKFGPIPIDSAEGAVLAHATTVGERRFRKAHRLSADDVSLLKAAGISEVVAAVLAPDDLSEDAAAEKIAESMIHRNIEAKPAATGRVNLHAEAGGIFTVDAAKIDAINAVDPTITIATLAQ
;
A
#
# COMPACT_ATOMS: atom_id res chain seq x y z
N MET A 1 -7.79 2.38 -9.43
CA MET A 1 -6.53 3.05 -9.87
C MET A 1 -6.22 2.88 -11.36
N LYS A 2 -5.55 3.86 -11.98
CA LYS A 2 -4.88 3.70 -13.30
C LYS A 2 -3.36 3.64 -13.08
N PHE A 3 -2.72 2.58 -13.55
CA PHE A 3 -1.27 2.40 -13.44
C PHE A 3 -0.63 2.38 -14.82
N GLY A 4 0.47 3.11 -14.99
CA GLY A 4 1.23 3.10 -16.23
C GLY A 4 1.99 4.41 -16.48
N PRO A 5 2.55 4.58 -17.68
CA PRO A 5 3.15 5.85 -18.08
C PRO A 5 2.05 6.93 -18.18
N ILE A 6 2.32 8.10 -17.59
CA ILE A 6 1.47 9.29 -17.68
C ILE A 6 2.30 10.51 -18.05
N PRO A 7 1.76 11.47 -18.82
CA PRO A 7 2.42 12.74 -19.08
C PRO A 7 2.71 13.48 -17.77
N ILE A 8 3.87 14.12 -17.67
CA ILE A 8 4.27 14.86 -16.46
C ILE A 8 3.26 15.96 -16.11
N ASP A 9 2.61 16.55 -17.12
CA ASP A 9 1.58 17.58 -16.97
C ASP A 9 0.30 17.10 -16.29
N SER A 10 0.10 15.78 -16.18
CA SER A 10 -1.04 15.16 -15.49
C SER A 10 -0.61 14.33 -14.28
N ALA A 11 0.65 14.49 -13.84
CA ALA A 11 1.23 13.64 -12.81
C ALA A 11 1.07 14.16 -11.38
N GLU A 12 0.53 15.36 -11.18
CA GLU A 12 0.26 15.89 -9.83
C GLU A 12 -0.70 14.96 -9.07
N GLY A 13 -0.32 14.61 -7.84
CA GLY A 13 -1.05 13.66 -6.99
C GLY A 13 -0.86 12.19 -7.35
N ALA A 14 -0.21 11.87 -8.47
CA ALA A 14 0.13 10.50 -8.83
C ALA A 14 1.27 9.97 -7.95
N VAL A 15 1.28 8.66 -7.73
CA VAL A 15 2.27 7.95 -6.90
C VAL A 15 3.28 7.25 -7.79
N LEU A 16 4.56 7.62 -7.68
CA LEU A 16 5.62 7.05 -8.52
C LEU A 16 5.75 5.54 -8.33
N ALA A 17 5.72 4.78 -9.44
CA ALA A 17 5.91 3.33 -9.44
C ALA A 17 7.37 2.94 -9.20
N HIS A 18 8.30 3.78 -9.64
CA HIS A 18 9.75 3.58 -9.54
C HIS A 18 10.42 4.83 -8.97
N ALA A 19 11.62 4.67 -8.44
CA ALA A 19 12.42 5.83 -8.07
C ALA A 19 12.86 6.58 -9.33
N THR A 20 12.76 7.91 -9.30
CA THR A 20 13.17 8.79 -10.40
C THR A 20 14.25 9.72 -9.88
N THR A 21 15.38 9.82 -10.57
CA THR A 21 16.48 10.71 -10.19
C THR A 21 16.62 11.78 -11.24
N VAL A 22 16.74 13.03 -10.80
CA VAL A 22 16.85 14.20 -11.66
C VAL A 22 17.88 15.15 -11.05
N GLY A 23 19.00 15.37 -11.76
CA GLY A 23 20.16 16.06 -11.21
C GLY A 23 20.63 15.39 -9.91
N GLU A 24 20.73 16.16 -8.84
CA GLU A 24 21.08 15.66 -7.49
C GLU A 24 19.87 15.18 -6.68
N ARG A 25 18.63 15.39 -7.17
CA ARG A 25 17.41 15.05 -6.43
C ARG A 25 16.91 13.66 -6.80
N ARG A 26 16.66 12.83 -5.78
CA ARG A 26 16.08 11.49 -5.92
C ARG A 26 14.67 11.44 -5.34
N PHE A 27 13.70 11.14 -6.19
CA PHE A 27 12.34 10.79 -5.81
C PHE A 27 12.26 9.29 -5.57
N ARG A 28 11.75 8.87 -4.41
CA ARG A 28 11.65 7.45 -4.06
C ARG A 28 10.43 6.83 -4.74
N LYS A 29 10.44 5.50 -4.90
CA LYS A 29 9.21 4.75 -5.19
C LYS A 29 8.17 5.08 -4.11
N ALA A 30 6.90 5.08 -4.50
CA ALA A 30 5.76 5.45 -3.66
C ALA A 30 5.71 6.94 -3.24
N HIS A 31 6.57 7.79 -3.79
CA HIS A 31 6.45 9.24 -3.60
C HIS A 31 5.22 9.77 -4.33
N ARG A 32 4.37 10.50 -3.61
CA ARG A 32 3.21 11.21 -4.19
C ARG A 32 3.68 12.56 -4.71
N LEU A 33 3.53 12.80 -6.01
CA LEU A 33 4.01 14.01 -6.66
C LEU A 33 3.19 15.23 -6.23
N SER A 34 3.87 16.25 -5.71
CA SER A 34 3.31 17.59 -5.53
C SER A 34 3.45 18.44 -6.80
N ALA A 35 2.76 19.58 -6.85
CA ALA A 35 2.91 20.56 -7.94
C ALA A 35 4.37 21.02 -8.13
N ASP A 36 5.12 21.17 -7.02
CA ASP A 36 6.53 21.53 -7.05
C ASP A 36 7.41 20.41 -7.61
N ASP A 37 7.11 19.16 -7.26
CA ASP A 37 7.82 18.00 -7.81
C ASP A 37 7.60 17.88 -9.32
N VAL A 38 6.35 18.04 -9.76
CA VAL A 38 5.99 18.07 -11.19
C VAL A 38 6.76 19.17 -11.93
N SER A 39 6.78 20.38 -11.37
CA SER A 39 7.50 21.52 -11.96
C SER A 39 8.99 21.25 -12.09
N LEU A 40 9.62 20.64 -11.09
CA LEU A 40 11.04 20.29 -11.11
C LEU A 40 11.37 19.17 -12.10
N LEU A 41 10.56 18.12 -12.13
CA LEU A 41 10.69 17.04 -13.10
C LEU A 41 10.56 17.57 -14.54
N LYS A 42 9.58 18.46 -14.77
CA LYS A 42 9.38 19.12 -16.06
C LYS A 42 10.54 20.03 -16.45
N ALA A 43 11.05 20.84 -15.53
CA ALA A 43 12.20 21.71 -15.77
C ALA A 43 13.47 20.93 -16.15
N ALA A 44 13.57 19.68 -15.72
CA ALA A 44 14.67 18.80 -16.07
C ALA A 44 14.42 17.94 -17.34
N GLY A 45 13.35 18.23 -18.08
CA GLY A 45 13.07 17.58 -19.36
C GLY A 45 12.37 16.22 -19.25
N ILE A 46 11.87 15.83 -18.07
CA ILE A 46 11.04 14.64 -17.94
C ILE A 46 9.66 14.94 -18.51
N SER A 47 9.28 14.26 -19.59
CA SER A 47 7.98 14.40 -20.24
C SER A 47 6.93 13.40 -19.71
N GLU A 48 7.37 12.27 -19.15
CA GLU A 48 6.50 11.20 -18.67
C GLU A 48 7.10 10.49 -17.45
N VAL A 49 6.23 9.91 -16.62
CA VAL A 49 6.60 9.06 -15.49
C VAL A 49 5.70 7.84 -15.42
N VAL A 50 6.22 6.72 -14.92
CA VAL A 50 5.39 5.55 -14.59
C VAL A 50 4.85 5.74 -13.17
N ALA A 51 3.54 5.88 -13.05
CA ALA A 51 2.89 6.19 -11.79
C ALA A 51 1.50 5.54 -11.66
N ALA A 52 1.02 5.47 -10.43
CA ALA A 52 -0.36 5.15 -10.10
C ALA A 52 -1.15 6.44 -9.91
N VAL A 53 -2.20 6.62 -10.69
CA VAL A 53 -3.22 7.66 -10.48
C VAL A 53 -4.36 7.04 -9.69
N LEU A 54 -4.51 7.51 -8.45
CA LEU A 54 -5.56 7.07 -7.53
C LEU A 54 -6.90 7.71 -7.91
N ALA A 55 -7.93 6.89 -8.00
CA ALA A 55 -9.32 7.32 -8.00
C ALA A 55 -9.73 7.83 -6.60
N PRO A 56 -10.82 8.61 -6.49
CA PRO A 56 -11.26 9.16 -5.21
C PRO A 56 -11.54 8.12 -4.11
N ASP A 57 -11.84 6.88 -4.52
CA ASP A 57 -12.18 5.73 -3.68
C ASP A 57 -11.03 4.73 -3.51
N ASP A 58 -9.87 4.97 -4.15
CA ASP A 58 -8.70 4.12 -3.96
C ASP A 58 -8.06 4.37 -2.59
N LEU A 59 -7.61 3.29 -1.95
CA LEU A 59 -6.83 3.31 -0.71
C LEU A 59 -5.37 2.97 -1.00
N SER A 60 -4.45 3.47 -0.16
CA SER A 60 -3.08 2.94 -0.14
C SER A 60 -3.07 1.51 0.41
N GLU A 61 -2.02 0.74 0.09
CA GLU A 61 -1.88 -0.63 0.59
C GLU A 61 -1.89 -0.69 2.14
N ASP A 62 -1.23 0.27 2.79
CA ASP A 62 -1.16 0.32 4.26
C ASP A 62 -2.53 0.65 4.87
N ALA A 63 -3.25 1.63 4.29
CA ALA A 63 -4.60 1.96 4.75
C ALA A 63 -5.59 0.82 4.51
N ALA A 64 -5.45 0.08 3.41
CA ALA A 64 -6.24 -1.11 3.14
C ALA A 64 -5.95 -2.22 4.16
N ALA A 65 -4.67 -2.48 4.47
CA ALA A 65 -4.26 -3.48 5.45
C ALA A 65 -4.74 -3.14 6.88
N GLU A 66 -4.63 -1.87 7.29
CA GLU A 66 -5.16 -1.37 8.57
C GLU A 66 -6.66 -1.60 8.66
N LYS A 67 -7.42 -1.18 7.65
CA LYS A 67 -8.88 -1.32 7.63
C LYS A 67 -9.33 -2.78 7.73
N ILE A 68 -8.60 -3.70 7.09
CA ILE A 68 -8.86 -5.14 7.21
C ILE A 68 -8.58 -5.62 8.63
N ALA A 69 -7.43 -5.25 9.22
CA ALA A 69 -7.06 -5.66 10.57
C ALA A 69 -8.05 -5.11 11.63
N GLU A 70 -8.45 -3.85 11.53
CA GLU A 70 -9.42 -3.20 12.43
C GLU A 70 -10.81 -3.85 12.38
N SER A 71 -11.16 -4.49 11.26
CA SER A 71 -12.43 -5.23 11.13
C SER A 71 -12.44 -6.58 11.85
N MET A 72 -11.26 -7.06 12.30
CA MET A 72 -11.14 -8.34 12.97
C MET A 72 -11.38 -8.22 14.48
N ILE A 73 -12.01 -9.24 15.05
CA ILE A 73 -12.13 -9.39 16.51
C ILE A 73 -11.06 -10.36 16.98
N HIS A 74 -10.19 -9.90 17.86
CA HIS A 74 -9.12 -10.71 18.44
C HIS A 74 -9.04 -10.53 19.96
N ARG A 75 -8.43 -11.51 20.63
CA ARG A 75 -8.19 -11.52 22.08
C ARG A 75 -6.72 -11.81 22.33
N ASN A 76 -6.08 -11.06 23.22
CA ASN A 76 -4.65 -11.19 23.55
C ASN A 76 -3.73 -11.06 22.32
N ILE A 77 -4.12 -10.20 21.38
CA ILE A 77 -3.38 -9.91 20.15
C ILE A 77 -3.19 -8.40 20.05
N GLU A 78 -1.95 -8.00 19.78
CA GLU A 78 -1.57 -6.65 19.41
C GLU A 78 -1.39 -6.55 17.89
N ALA A 79 -2.11 -5.64 17.25
CA ALA A 79 -1.89 -5.29 15.86
C ALA A 79 -0.76 -4.25 15.75
N LYS A 80 0.28 -4.56 14.96
CA LYS A 80 1.35 -3.61 14.65
C LYS A 80 0.90 -2.63 13.55
N PRO A 81 1.46 -1.40 13.49
CA PRO A 81 1.16 -0.46 12.41
C PRO A 81 1.34 -1.10 11.03
N ALA A 82 0.53 -0.70 10.04
CA ALA A 82 0.75 -1.20 8.70
C ALA A 82 2.08 -0.72 8.13
N ALA A 83 2.73 -1.61 7.40
CA ALA A 83 3.88 -1.28 6.59
C ALA A 83 3.93 -2.20 5.38
N THR A 84 4.17 -1.62 4.21
CA THR A 84 4.30 -2.34 2.94
C THR A 84 3.10 -3.25 2.64
N GLY A 85 1.89 -2.75 2.91
CA GLY A 85 0.62 -3.46 2.66
C GLY A 85 0.31 -4.57 3.66
N ARG A 86 0.95 -4.58 4.84
CA ARG A 86 0.80 -5.64 5.83
C ARG A 86 0.68 -5.11 7.25
N VAL A 87 -0.28 -5.66 7.99
CA VAL A 87 -0.39 -5.57 9.45
C VAL A 87 0.04 -6.91 10.05
N ASN A 88 0.98 -6.89 11.01
CA ASN A 88 1.35 -8.08 11.76
C ASN A 88 0.53 -8.15 13.05
N LEU A 89 -0.11 -9.30 13.28
CA LEU A 89 -0.87 -9.60 14.50
C LEU A 89 -0.01 -10.46 15.42
N HIS A 90 0.38 -9.92 16.58
CA HIS A 90 1.27 -10.60 17.52
C HIS A 90 0.52 -11.00 18.79
N ALA A 91 0.75 -12.21 19.28
CA ALA A 91 0.24 -12.62 20.58
C ALA A 91 0.93 -11.82 21.70
N GLU A 92 0.14 -11.33 22.65
CA GLU A 92 0.65 -10.59 23.81
C GLU A 92 1.30 -11.50 24.86
N ALA A 93 0.98 -12.80 24.82
CA ALA A 93 1.52 -13.82 25.70
C ALA A 93 1.62 -15.18 24.97
N GLY A 94 2.44 -16.09 25.49
CA GLY A 94 2.50 -17.46 25.01
C GLY A 94 1.21 -18.23 25.28
N GLY A 95 0.81 -19.11 24.36
CA GLY A 95 -0.41 -19.89 24.49
C GLY A 95 -0.76 -20.68 23.22
N ILE A 96 -2.00 -21.15 23.16
CA ILE A 96 -2.54 -21.86 22.01
C ILE A 96 -3.20 -20.85 21.08
N PHE A 97 -2.76 -20.84 19.81
CA PHE A 97 -3.40 -20.08 18.76
C PHE A 97 -4.68 -20.80 18.31
N THR A 98 -5.80 -20.08 18.26
CA THR A 98 -7.07 -20.58 17.74
C THR A 98 -7.66 -19.55 16.79
N VAL A 99 -8.31 -20.03 15.74
CA VAL A 99 -8.96 -19.18 14.73
C VAL A 99 -10.14 -19.95 14.12
N ASP A 100 -11.12 -19.21 13.62
CA ASP A 100 -12.19 -19.75 12.79
C ASP A 100 -11.67 -19.90 11.35
N ALA A 101 -11.20 -21.10 11.00
CA ALA A 101 -10.60 -21.37 9.70
C ALA A 101 -11.55 -21.04 8.54
N ALA A 102 -12.85 -21.34 8.68
CA ALA A 102 -13.83 -21.06 7.64
C ALA A 102 -13.98 -19.56 7.37
N LYS A 103 -13.84 -18.71 8.39
CA LYS A 103 -13.83 -17.25 8.21
C LYS A 103 -12.56 -16.75 7.51
N ILE A 104 -11.39 -17.30 7.88
CA ILE A 104 -10.13 -16.96 7.21
C ILE A 104 -10.20 -17.32 5.72
N ASP A 105 -10.66 -18.53 5.41
CA ASP A 105 -10.82 -19.00 4.04
C ASP A 105 -11.82 -18.14 3.27
N ALA A 106 -12.94 -17.76 3.89
CA ALA A 106 -13.93 -16.88 3.27
C ALA A 106 -13.35 -15.49 2.94
N ILE A 107 -12.52 -14.92 3.82
CA ILE A 107 -11.85 -13.63 3.55
C ILE A 107 -10.84 -13.80 2.40
N ASN A 108 -10.01 -14.84 2.45
CA ASN A 108 -9.00 -15.12 1.43
C ASN A 108 -9.60 -15.45 0.05
N ALA A 109 -10.86 -15.84 0.00
CA ALA A 109 -11.58 -16.11 -1.25
C ALA A 109 -12.14 -14.84 -1.94
N VAL A 110 -12.14 -13.68 -1.26
CA VAL A 110 -12.72 -12.44 -1.82
C VAL A 110 -11.91 -11.91 -2.99
N ASP A 111 -10.59 -11.79 -2.82
CA ASP A 111 -9.68 -11.27 -3.84
C ASP A 111 -8.31 -11.95 -3.71
N PRO A 112 -7.75 -12.51 -4.80
CA PRO A 112 -6.47 -13.23 -4.75
C PRO A 112 -5.25 -12.36 -4.41
N THR A 113 -5.38 -11.03 -4.43
CA THR A 113 -4.33 -10.08 -4.06
C THR A 113 -4.33 -9.74 -2.57
N ILE A 114 -5.36 -10.17 -1.83
CA ILE A 114 -5.52 -9.95 -0.39
C ILE A 114 -5.42 -11.30 0.31
N THR A 115 -4.68 -11.37 1.41
CA THR A 115 -4.55 -12.63 2.17
C THR A 115 -4.33 -12.36 3.65
N ILE A 116 -5.00 -13.14 4.48
CA ILE A 116 -4.71 -13.34 5.90
C ILE A 116 -3.98 -14.68 6.03
N ALA A 117 -2.74 -14.62 6.49
CA ALA A 117 -1.95 -15.80 6.80
C ALA A 117 -1.94 -16.06 8.31
N THR A 118 -2.12 -17.31 8.71
CA THR A 118 -2.08 -17.75 10.11
C THR A 118 -0.89 -18.68 10.35
N LEU A 119 -0.61 -18.99 11.62
CA LEU A 119 0.32 -20.08 11.95
C LEU A 119 -0.16 -21.39 11.31
N ALA A 120 0.80 -22.20 10.85
CA ALA A 120 0.52 -23.54 10.35
C ALA A 120 -0.08 -24.40 11.47
N GLN A 121 -1.03 -25.26 11.09
CA GLN A 121 -1.57 -26.30 11.96
C GLN A 121 -0.58 -27.46 12.13
#